data_AF-A0A7V7U1J5-F1
#
_entry.id   AF-A0A7V7U1J5-F1
#
_cell.length_a   1.000
_cell.length_b   1.000
_cell.length_c   1.000
_cell.angle_alpha   90.00
_cell.angle_beta   90.00
_cell.angle_gamma   90.00
#
_symmetry.space_group_name_H-M   'P 1'
#
loop_
_entity.id
_entity.type
_entity.pdbx_description
1 polymer ?
#
loop_
_entity_poly.entity_id
_entity_poly.type
_entity_poly.pdbx_seq_one_letter_code
_entity_poly.pdbx_strand_id
1 'polypeptide(L)'
;MERNFERSLSLVLAHEGGFSDHPADNGGATNKGVTIATFRAYVKPDGTVDDLKKLTTAQAGTVYRREYWDRVAGAQLPDGLDYAVFDFAVNSGPSRAAKYLQAIVGTPADGAIGPATLAAVAQHDATKLVEALCDARMRFLKSLGDWPTFGKGWTKRVADVRDEAHIMLVQPVVPPAVEPAPPALSGEILPPLPIARPDLAGRPVEIAEKILKEEGSRTIQKSDALIAKTIWSRVLQVAQGGGLLGLLPFAQSLPPWLYAFALGLVFIAVVLFWLDWRKAHDAKAIKIARVDDAVTGNVATGGLARAVGQGAS
;
A
#
# COMPACT_ATOMS: atom_id res chain seq x y z
N MET A 1 14.79 10.13 -16.92
CA MET A 1 14.68 8.83 -17.61
C MET A 1 14.82 7.74 -16.57
N GLU A 2 13.85 6.83 -16.48
CA GLU A 2 13.70 5.81 -15.43
C GLU A 2 14.64 4.62 -15.68
N ARG A 3 15.95 4.80 -15.45
CA ARG A 3 17.02 3.95 -16.01
C ARG A 3 16.83 2.45 -15.79
N ASN A 4 16.49 2.02 -14.56
CA ASN A 4 16.46 0.60 -14.20
C ASN A 4 15.06 0.04 -13.96
N PHE A 5 13.99 0.85 -13.95
CA PHE A 5 12.67 0.39 -13.50
C PHE A 5 12.19 -0.88 -14.24
N GLU A 6 12.27 -0.90 -15.57
CA GLU A 6 11.81 -2.07 -16.37
C GLU A 6 12.64 -3.33 -16.09
N ARG A 7 13.96 -3.16 -15.91
CA ARG A 7 14.87 -4.26 -15.55
C ARG A 7 14.55 -4.77 -14.14
N SER A 8 14.43 -3.87 -13.17
CA SER A 8 14.08 -4.19 -11.79
C SER A 8 12.70 -4.85 -11.67
N LEU A 9 11.70 -4.36 -12.42
CA LEU A 9 10.36 -4.94 -12.46
C LEU A 9 10.40 -6.38 -13.00
N SER A 10 11.14 -6.60 -14.09
CA SER A 10 11.28 -7.94 -14.69
C SER A 10 11.88 -8.93 -13.70
N LEU A 11 12.90 -8.52 -12.94
CA LEU A 11 13.54 -9.34 -11.91
C LEU A 11 12.62 -9.61 -10.72
N VAL A 12 11.93 -8.59 -10.22
CA VAL A 12 10.93 -8.75 -9.15
C VAL A 12 9.85 -9.74 -9.57
N LEU A 13 9.30 -9.58 -10.78
CA LEU A 13 8.24 -10.45 -11.29
C LEU A 13 8.69 -11.89 -11.57
N ALA A 14 9.99 -12.15 -11.68
CA ALA A 14 10.50 -13.52 -11.76
C ALA A 14 10.40 -14.25 -10.41
N HIS A 15 10.36 -13.51 -9.29
CA HIS A 15 10.12 -14.04 -7.95
C HIS A 15 8.63 -14.11 -7.59
N GLU A 16 7.79 -13.27 -8.22
CA GLU A 16 6.34 -13.29 -8.04
C GLU A 16 5.74 -14.41 -8.90
N GLY A 17 5.01 -15.33 -8.27
CA GLY A 17 4.40 -16.46 -8.96
C GLY A 17 3.34 -16.07 -10.00
N GLY A 18 2.83 -17.08 -10.72
CA GLY A 18 1.70 -16.93 -11.64
C GLY A 18 0.37 -16.64 -10.92
N PHE A 19 -0.72 -16.60 -11.69
CA PHE A 19 -2.08 -16.39 -11.18
C PHE A 19 -2.43 -17.35 -10.03
N SER A 20 -2.99 -16.80 -8.94
CA SER A 20 -3.55 -17.57 -7.83
C SER A 20 -4.96 -17.06 -7.53
N ASP A 21 -5.90 -17.99 -7.44
CA ASP A 21 -7.31 -17.74 -7.12
C ASP A 21 -7.76 -18.81 -6.14
N HIS A 22 -7.48 -18.59 -4.85
CA HIS A 22 -7.91 -19.50 -3.80
C HIS A 22 -9.25 -19.02 -3.22
N PRO A 23 -10.32 -19.85 -3.25
CA PRO A 23 -11.65 -19.46 -2.76
C PRO A 23 -11.71 -19.04 -1.28
N ALA A 24 -10.68 -19.39 -0.50
CA ALA A 24 -10.58 -19.04 0.92
C ALA A 24 -9.76 -17.76 1.20
N ASP A 25 -9.20 -17.09 0.17
CA ASP A 25 -8.41 -15.87 0.36
C ASP A 25 -9.29 -14.61 0.39
N ASN A 26 -9.29 -13.93 1.54
CA ASN A 26 -9.96 -12.64 1.72
C ASN A 26 -9.41 -11.51 0.81
N GLY A 27 -8.27 -11.74 0.13
CA GLY A 27 -7.65 -10.80 -0.81
C GLY A 27 -8.22 -10.82 -2.23
N GLY A 28 -9.03 -11.83 -2.56
CA GLY A 28 -9.60 -12.04 -3.90
C GLY A 28 -8.57 -12.44 -4.96
N ALA A 29 -9.04 -12.66 -6.19
CA ALA A 29 -8.20 -13.06 -7.32
C ALA A 29 -6.97 -12.15 -7.46
N THR A 30 -5.79 -12.76 -7.65
CA THR A 30 -4.50 -12.07 -7.75
C THR A 30 -3.70 -12.59 -8.95
N ASN A 31 -3.14 -11.67 -9.74
CA ASN A 31 -2.22 -12.01 -10.83
C ASN A 31 -0.97 -11.13 -10.76
N LYS A 32 0.23 -11.72 -10.89
CA LYS A 32 1.50 -10.98 -10.79
C LYS A 32 1.60 -10.10 -9.54
N GLY A 33 1.12 -10.60 -8.39
CA GLY A 33 1.06 -9.82 -7.14
C GLY A 33 0.03 -8.69 -7.08
N VAL A 34 -0.75 -8.47 -8.14
CA VAL A 34 -1.80 -7.43 -8.20
C VAL A 34 -3.16 -8.04 -7.88
N THR A 35 -3.80 -7.56 -6.83
CA THR A 35 -5.18 -7.95 -6.45
C THR A 35 -6.20 -7.27 -7.37
N ILE A 36 -7.42 -7.82 -7.45
CA ILE A 36 -8.52 -7.19 -8.21
C ILE A 36 -8.83 -5.76 -7.75
N ALA A 37 -8.70 -5.47 -6.46
CA ALA A 37 -8.91 -4.13 -5.91
C ALA A 37 -7.84 -3.15 -6.42
N THR A 38 -6.57 -3.55 -6.38
CA THR A 38 -5.44 -2.75 -6.88
C THR A 38 -5.50 -2.57 -8.40
N PHE A 39 -5.88 -3.63 -9.12
CA PHE A 39 -6.09 -3.56 -10.57
C PHE A 39 -7.18 -2.55 -10.95
N ARG A 40 -8.29 -2.53 -10.21
CA ARG A 40 -9.34 -1.53 -10.42
C ARG A 40 -8.89 -0.11 -10.09
N ALA A 41 -8.16 0.06 -9.00
CA ALA A 41 -7.68 1.37 -8.59
C ALA A 41 -6.72 2.02 -9.60
N TYR A 42 -5.89 1.22 -10.29
CA TYR A 42 -4.76 1.75 -11.06
C TYR A 42 -4.73 1.41 -12.55
N VAL A 43 -5.46 0.39 -12.99
CA VAL A 43 -5.41 -0.08 -14.38
C VAL A 43 -6.77 0.04 -15.06
N LYS A 44 -7.82 -0.54 -14.48
CA LYS A 44 -9.14 -0.60 -15.10
C LYS A 44 -10.25 -0.56 -14.02
N PRO A 45 -10.87 0.60 -13.74
CA PRO A 45 -11.86 0.78 -12.66
C PRO A 45 -13.02 -0.23 -12.64
N ASP A 46 -13.49 -0.64 -13.82
CA ASP A 46 -14.54 -1.64 -14.03
C ASP A 46 -14.00 -3.06 -14.28
N GLY A 47 -12.72 -3.29 -13.99
CA GLY A 47 -12.00 -4.53 -14.30
C GLY A 47 -12.63 -5.77 -13.66
N THR A 48 -12.72 -6.84 -14.44
CA THR A 48 -13.21 -8.15 -14.01
C THR A 48 -12.05 -9.08 -13.61
N VAL A 49 -12.36 -10.22 -12.99
CA VAL A 49 -11.35 -11.27 -12.72
C VAL A 49 -10.74 -11.81 -14.02
N ASP A 50 -11.52 -11.89 -15.10
CA ASP A 50 -11.00 -12.33 -16.40
C ASP A 50 -10.11 -11.29 -17.08
N ASP A 51 -10.35 -10.00 -16.84
CA ASP A 51 -9.40 -8.94 -17.20
C ASP A 51 -8.10 -9.09 -16.39
N LEU A 52 -8.21 -9.36 -15.09
CA LEU A 52 -7.05 -9.55 -14.21
C LEU A 52 -6.21 -10.77 -14.63
N LYS A 53 -6.83 -11.87 -15.07
CA LYS A 53 -6.11 -13.03 -15.63
C LYS A 53 -5.28 -12.66 -16.87
N LYS A 54 -5.71 -11.63 -17.62
CA LYS A 54 -5.02 -11.11 -18.82
C LYS A 54 -4.09 -9.94 -18.51
N LEU A 55 -3.79 -9.67 -17.23
CA LEU A 55 -2.90 -8.59 -16.81
C LEU A 55 -1.53 -8.69 -17.49
N THR A 56 -1.22 -7.68 -18.29
CA THR A 56 0.08 -7.57 -18.96
C THR A 56 1.16 -7.08 -17.99
N THR A 57 2.43 -7.36 -18.29
CA THR A 57 3.56 -6.84 -17.51
C THR A 57 3.58 -5.31 -17.47
N ALA A 58 3.23 -4.64 -18.57
CA ALA A 58 3.15 -3.18 -18.62
C ALA A 58 2.08 -2.62 -17.65
N GLN A 59 0.90 -3.24 -17.61
CA GLN A 59 -0.16 -2.86 -16.67
C GLN A 59 0.21 -3.15 -15.22
N ALA A 60 0.86 -4.29 -14.95
CA ALA A 60 1.42 -4.56 -13.64
C ALA A 60 2.46 -3.48 -13.28
N GLY A 61 3.32 -3.09 -14.23
CA GLY A 61 4.30 -2.02 -14.07
C GLY A 61 3.69 -0.70 -13.59
N THR A 62 2.50 -0.32 -14.07
CA THR A 62 1.78 0.87 -13.55
C THR A 62 1.53 0.78 -12.04
N VAL A 63 1.13 -0.39 -11.56
CA VAL A 63 0.90 -0.64 -10.13
C VAL A 63 2.23 -0.62 -9.38
N TYR A 64 3.21 -1.41 -9.85
CA TYR A 64 4.50 -1.57 -9.16
C TYR A 64 5.27 -0.25 -9.05
N ARG A 65 5.19 0.58 -10.09
CA ARG A 65 5.77 1.92 -10.09
C ARG A 65 5.22 2.75 -8.94
N ARG A 66 3.90 2.90 -8.90
CA ARG A 66 3.22 3.79 -7.96
C ARG A 66 3.25 3.28 -6.52
N GLU A 67 3.02 1.99 -6.33
CA GLU A 67 2.90 1.38 -5.00
C GLU A 67 4.26 1.08 -4.35
N TYR A 68 5.34 1.02 -5.12
CA TYR A 68 6.64 0.62 -4.59
C TYR A 68 7.78 1.49 -5.09
N TRP A 69 8.04 1.53 -6.40
CA TRP A 69 9.23 2.21 -6.96
C TRP A 69 9.29 3.70 -6.59
N ASP A 70 8.21 4.43 -6.83
CA ASP A 70 8.14 5.87 -6.58
C ASP A 70 8.19 6.15 -5.06
N ARG A 71 7.60 5.27 -4.26
CA ARG A 71 7.57 5.39 -2.79
C ARG A 71 8.93 5.19 -2.13
N VAL A 72 9.86 4.52 -2.81
CA VAL A 72 11.26 4.40 -2.39
C VAL A 72 12.20 5.29 -3.19
N ALA A 73 11.67 6.25 -3.95
CA ALA A 73 12.44 7.13 -4.82
C ALA A 73 13.41 6.35 -5.72
N GLY A 74 12.98 5.20 -6.27
CA GLY A 74 13.85 4.26 -6.99
C GLY A 74 14.67 4.91 -8.10
N ALA A 75 14.07 5.82 -8.87
CA ALA A 75 14.75 6.55 -9.95
C ALA A 75 15.89 7.47 -9.49
N GLN A 76 15.97 7.78 -8.19
CA GLN A 76 16.93 8.72 -7.60
C GLN A 76 18.03 8.00 -6.81
N LEU A 77 17.89 6.69 -6.62
CA LEU A 77 18.90 5.87 -5.96
C LEU A 77 19.99 5.45 -6.97
N PRO A 78 21.23 5.19 -6.50
CA PRO A 78 22.28 4.60 -7.33
C PRO A 78 21.85 3.27 -7.95
N ASP A 79 22.41 2.96 -9.11
CA ASP A 79 22.14 1.71 -9.82
C ASP A 79 22.47 0.50 -8.90
N GLY A 80 21.63 -0.53 -8.95
CA GLY A 80 21.74 -1.70 -8.08
C GLY A 80 21.13 -1.49 -6.69
N LEU A 81 21.38 -0.33 -6.06
CA LEU A 81 20.72 0.01 -4.79
C LEU A 81 19.22 0.27 -5.01
N ASP A 82 18.88 0.95 -6.11
CA ASP A 82 17.49 1.15 -6.55
C ASP A 82 16.71 -0.17 -6.62
N TYR A 83 17.27 -1.19 -7.27
CA TYR A 83 16.69 -2.51 -7.36
C TYR A 83 16.60 -3.21 -6.00
N ALA A 84 17.68 -3.21 -5.21
CA ALA A 84 17.69 -3.88 -3.90
C ALA A 84 16.64 -3.29 -2.93
N VAL A 85 16.48 -1.97 -2.91
CA VAL A 85 15.46 -1.27 -2.11
C VAL A 85 14.06 -1.54 -2.66
N PHE A 86 13.89 -1.53 -3.98
CA PHE A 86 12.61 -1.83 -4.63
C PHE A 86 12.13 -3.26 -4.37
N ASP A 87 12.96 -4.28 -4.53
CA ASP A 87 12.58 -5.67 -4.22
C ASP A 87 12.23 -5.83 -2.73
N PHE A 88 12.99 -5.19 -1.85
CA PHE A 88 12.68 -5.20 -0.42
C PHE A 88 11.34 -4.50 -0.14
N ALA A 89 11.04 -3.41 -0.84
CA ALA A 89 9.76 -2.72 -0.73
C ALA A 89 8.58 -3.59 -1.20
N VAL A 90 8.74 -4.35 -2.29
CA VAL A 90 7.72 -5.28 -2.79
C VAL A 90 7.47 -6.39 -1.78
N ASN A 91 8.55 -7.02 -1.29
CA ASN A 91 8.43 -8.19 -0.42
C ASN A 91 8.04 -7.84 1.03
N SER A 92 8.38 -6.65 1.51
CA SER A 92 8.25 -6.29 2.92
C SER A 92 7.68 -4.88 3.16
N GLY A 93 7.17 -4.21 2.13
CA GLY A 93 6.54 -2.89 2.22
C GLY A 93 7.52 -1.72 2.06
N PRO A 94 7.14 -0.64 1.34
CA PRO A 94 8.01 0.50 1.04
C PRO A 94 8.59 1.20 2.28
N SER A 95 7.73 1.44 3.29
CA SER A 95 8.16 2.13 4.52
C SER A 95 9.24 1.35 5.27
N ARG A 96 9.18 0.00 5.27
CA ARG A 96 10.20 -0.83 5.92
C ARG A 96 11.51 -0.76 5.17
N ALA A 97 11.49 -0.95 3.85
CA ALA A 97 12.69 -0.85 3.03
C ALA A 97 13.39 0.50 3.20
N ALA A 98 12.61 1.60 3.16
CA ALA A 98 13.11 2.95 3.40
C ALA A 98 13.76 3.11 4.79
N LYS A 99 13.12 2.63 5.87
CA LYS A 99 13.66 2.71 7.24
C LYS A 99 14.98 1.96 7.40
N TYR A 100 15.11 0.81 6.75
CA TYR A 100 16.36 0.04 6.78
C TYR A 100 17.49 0.78 6.06
N LEU A 101 17.21 1.35 4.88
CA LEU A 101 18.19 2.19 4.17
C LEU A 101 18.58 3.41 5.03
N GLN A 102 17.59 4.11 5.60
CA GLN A 102 17.81 5.28 6.44
C GLN A 102 18.69 4.97 7.66
N ALA A 103 18.45 3.84 8.32
CA ALA A 103 19.28 3.38 9.44
C ALA A 103 20.73 3.09 9.02
N ILE A 104 20.94 2.53 7.82
CA ILE A 104 22.27 2.24 7.28
C ILE A 104 23.05 3.53 6.98
N VAL A 105 22.39 4.53 6.38
CA VAL A 105 23.04 5.81 6.01
C VAL A 105 23.03 6.84 7.13
N GLY A 106 22.54 6.49 8.32
CA GLY A 106 22.56 7.35 9.50
C GLY A 106 21.57 8.52 9.48
N THR A 107 20.42 8.36 8.82
CA THR A 107 19.33 9.36 8.79
C THR A 107 18.14 8.93 9.64
N PRO A 108 17.25 9.85 10.06
CA PRO A 108 16.03 9.48 10.77
C PRO A 108 15.21 8.44 10.00
N ALA A 109 14.84 7.34 10.66
CA ALA A 109 14.12 6.23 10.06
C ALA A 109 12.59 6.48 10.02
N ASP A 110 12.17 7.55 9.33
CA ASP A 110 10.76 7.91 9.16
C ASP A 110 10.03 7.06 8.10
N GLY A 111 10.78 6.39 7.22
CA GLY A 111 10.27 5.55 6.14
C GLY A 111 9.88 6.29 4.87
N ALA A 112 10.33 7.54 4.69
CA ALA A 112 10.20 8.31 3.47
C ALA A 112 11.59 8.70 2.93
N ILE A 113 11.95 8.22 1.73
CA ILE A 113 13.23 8.58 1.10
C ILE A 113 13.10 9.99 0.49
N GLY A 114 13.48 10.99 1.28
CA GLY A 114 13.52 12.40 0.87
C GLY A 114 14.94 12.93 0.63
N PRO A 115 15.08 14.24 0.39
CA PRO A 115 16.37 14.86 0.06
C PRO A 115 17.49 14.57 1.06
N ALA A 116 17.19 14.52 2.36
CA ALA A 116 18.18 14.20 3.39
C ALA A 116 18.73 12.76 3.27
N THR A 117 17.84 11.78 3.03
CA THR A 117 18.24 10.38 2.81
C THR A 117 19.05 10.25 1.53
N LEU A 118 18.63 10.89 0.43
CA LEU A 118 19.35 10.85 -0.85
C LEU A 118 20.74 11.49 -0.73
N ALA A 119 20.84 12.62 -0.04
CA ALA A 119 22.13 13.25 0.24
C ALA A 119 23.05 12.35 1.05
N ALA A 120 22.53 11.65 2.06
CA ALA A 120 23.31 10.69 2.84
C ALA A 120 23.74 9.47 2.01
N VAL A 121 22.84 8.92 1.18
CA VAL A 121 23.15 7.82 0.24
C VAL A 121 24.31 8.21 -0.68
N ALA A 122 24.33 9.43 -1.22
CA ALA A 122 25.39 9.90 -2.11
C ALA A 122 26.79 10.01 -1.45
N GLN A 123 26.86 10.02 -0.11
CA GLN A 123 28.14 10.03 0.63
C GLN A 123 28.69 8.63 0.89
N HIS A 124 27.98 7.58 0.47
CA HIS A 124 28.36 6.19 0.72
C HIS A 124 28.65 5.46 -0.59
N ASP A 125 29.53 4.47 -0.51
CA ASP A 125 29.79 3.54 -1.61
C ASP A 125 28.57 2.65 -1.85
N ALA A 126 28.07 2.64 -3.09
CA ALA A 126 26.83 1.95 -3.44
C ALA A 126 26.93 0.43 -3.28
N THR A 127 28.09 -0.16 -3.58
CA THR A 127 28.36 -1.59 -3.35
C THR A 127 28.22 -1.96 -1.88
N LYS A 128 28.81 -1.16 -0.97
CA LYS A 128 28.66 -1.35 0.48
C LYS A 128 27.22 -1.16 0.96
N LEU A 129 26.46 -0.23 0.37
CA LEU A 129 25.05 -0.04 0.70
C LEU A 129 24.20 -1.25 0.32
N VAL A 130 24.40 -1.81 -0.89
CA VAL A 130 23.72 -3.02 -1.34
C VAL A 130 24.01 -4.18 -0.37
N GLU A 131 25.28 -4.38 -0.01
CA GLU A 131 25.66 -5.42 0.94
C GLU A 131 24.99 -5.25 2.31
N ALA A 132 25.10 -4.06 2.88
CA ALA A 132 24.53 -3.73 4.18
C ALA A 132 23.00 -3.90 4.20
N LEU A 133 22.32 -3.49 3.12
CA LEU A 133 20.87 -3.61 3.00
C LEU A 133 20.44 -5.07 2.91
N CYS A 134 21.07 -5.87 2.06
CA CYS A 134 20.79 -7.30 1.92
C CYS A 134 21.06 -8.06 3.23
N ASP A 135 22.15 -7.74 3.93
CA ASP A 135 22.46 -8.32 5.24
C ASP A 135 21.42 -7.94 6.30
N ALA A 136 21.03 -6.66 6.36
CA ALA A 136 20.02 -6.19 7.30
C ALA A 136 18.65 -6.81 7.01
N ARG A 137 18.28 -6.95 5.74
CA ARG A 137 17.08 -7.67 5.31
C ARG A 137 17.14 -9.14 5.71
N MET A 138 18.26 -9.84 5.53
CA MET A 138 18.37 -11.24 5.96
C MET A 138 18.25 -11.41 7.47
N ARG A 139 18.82 -10.49 8.27
CA ARG A 139 18.62 -10.50 9.73
C ARG A 139 17.15 -10.33 10.09
N PHE A 140 16.45 -9.42 9.42
CA PHE A 140 15.00 -9.23 9.59
C PHE A 140 14.22 -10.50 9.24
N LEU A 141 14.42 -11.06 8.05
CA LEU A 141 13.69 -12.25 7.61
C LEU A 141 13.91 -13.45 8.54
N LYS A 142 15.15 -13.63 9.03
CA LYS A 142 15.49 -14.66 10.03
C LYS A 142 14.78 -14.50 11.37
N SER A 143 14.32 -13.29 11.70
CA SER A 143 13.59 -13.01 12.95
C SER A 143 12.09 -13.30 12.85
N LEU A 144 11.57 -13.58 11.66
CA LEU A 144 10.14 -13.84 11.46
C LEU A 144 9.77 -15.24 11.92
N GLY A 145 8.56 -15.37 12.50
CA GLY A 145 8.02 -16.66 12.96
C GLY A 145 7.90 -17.71 11.84
N ASP A 146 7.68 -17.28 10.61
CA ASP A 146 7.52 -18.18 9.45
C ASP A 146 8.85 -18.59 8.79
N TRP A 147 10.00 -18.17 9.37
CA TRP A 147 11.33 -18.54 8.89
C TRP A 147 11.54 -20.05 8.69
N PRO A 148 11.09 -20.95 9.59
CA PRO A 148 11.24 -22.39 9.39
C PRO A 148 10.59 -22.89 8.09
N THR A 149 9.50 -22.24 7.66
CA THR A 149 8.72 -22.62 6.47
C THR A 149 9.29 -21.98 5.20
N PHE A 150 9.52 -20.67 5.20
CA PHE A 150 9.84 -19.91 3.99
C PHE A 150 11.31 -19.46 3.87
N GLY A 151 12.12 -19.65 4.92
CA GLY A 151 13.47 -19.11 5.02
C GLY A 151 14.42 -19.51 3.90
N LYS A 152 14.26 -20.71 3.32
CA LYS A 152 15.03 -21.14 2.14
C LYS A 152 14.74 -20.27 0.92
N GLY A 153 13.46 -20.02 0.63
CA GLY A 153 13.02 -19.18 -0.49
C GLY A 153 13.46 -17.74 -0.31
N TRP A 154 13.32 -17.20 0.91
CA TRP A 154 13.79 -15.86 1.24
C TRP A 154 15.31 -15.70 1.12
N THR A 155 16.08 -16.69 1.60
CA THR A 155 17.54 -16.69 1.46
C THR A 155 17.95 -16.66 0.00
N LYS A 156 17.32 -17.49 -0.84
CA LYS A 156 17.57 -17.49 -2.27
C LYS A 156 17.23 -16.14 -2.91
N ARG A 157 16.04 -15.58 -2.65
CA ARG A 157 15.63 -14.28 -3.22
C ARG A 157 16.62 -13.17 -2.86
N VAL A 158 17.07 -13.08 -1.60
CA VAL A 158 18.01 -12.02 -1.22
C VAL A 158 19.41 -12.22 -1.81
N ALA A 159 19.85 -13.47 -1.98
CA ALA A 159 21.09 -13.76 -2.69
C ALA A 159 21.00 -13.36 -4.18
N ASP A 160 19.93 -13.77 -4.87
CA ASP A 160 19.70 -13.41 -6.28
C ASP A 160 19.62 -11.87 -6.45
N VAL A 161 18.94 -11.17 -5.53
CA VAL A 161 18.87 -9.70 -5.52
C VAL A 161 20.25 -9.06 -5.36
N ARG A 162 21.07 -9.57 -4.44
CA ARG A 162 22.43 -9.08 -4.22
C ARG A 162 23.28 -9.23 -5.48
N ASP A 163 23.25 -10.39 -6.11
CA ASP A 163 24.04 -10.68 -7.31
C ASP A 163 23.64 -9.76 -8.48
N GLU A 164 22.33 -9.63 -8.75
CA GLU A 164 21.83 -8.74 -9.81
C GLU A 164 22.10 -7.26 -9.53
N ALA A 165 22.01 -6.83 -8.26
CA ALA A 165 22.36 -5.46 -7.88
C ALA A 165 23.84 -5.15 -8.15
N HIS A 166 24.75 -6.10 -7.89
CA HIS A 166 26.17 -5.96 -8.26
C HIS A 166 26.38 -5.91 -9.77
N ILE A 167 25.64 -6.70 -10.54
CA ILE A 167 25.69 -6.62 -12.00
C ILE A 167 25.24 -5.23 -12.48
N MET A 168 24.18 -4.67 -11.92
CA MET A 168 23.70 -3.33 -12.24
C MET A 168 24.70 -2.22 -11.87
N LEU A 169 25.43 -2.38 -10.76
CA LEU A 169 26.50 -1.45 -10.37
C LEU A 169 27.66 -1.42 -11.39
N VAL A 170 27.99 -2.57 -11.98
CA VAL A 170 29.09 -2.69 -12.97
C VAL A 170 28.63 -2.36 -14.39
N GLN A 171 27.35 -2.59 -14.69
CA GLN A 171 26.74 -2.35 -16.00
C GLN A 171 25.59 -1.35 -15.88
N PRO A 172 25.90 -0.08 -15.56
CA PRO A 172 24.88 0.95 -15.43
C PRO A 172 24.15 1.13 -16.76
N VAL A 173 22.82 1.19 -16.72
CA VAL A 173 22.03 1.51 -17.91
C VAL A 173 22.31 2.97 -18.25
N VAL A 174 23.08 3.21 -19.31
CA VAL A 174 23.28 4.55 -19.85
C VAL A 174 21.93 5.02 -20.41
N PRO A 175 21.28 6.03 -19.82
CA PRO A 175 20.09 6.59 -20.44
C PRO A 175 20.51 7.14 -21.82
N PRO A 176 19.74 6.93 -22.91
CA PRO A 176 20.03 7.57 -24.18
C PRO A 176 20.38 9.04 -23.93
N ALA A 177 21.53 9.45 -24.47
CA ALA A 177 22.01 10.82 -24.37
C ALA A 177 20.84 11.74 -24.71
N VAL A 178 20.59 12.74 -23.87
CA VAL A 178 19.65 13.81 -24.22
C VAL A 178 20.25 14.46 -25.45
N GLU A 179 19.75 14.08 -26.62
CA GLU A 179 20.01 14.80 -27.85
C GLU A 179 19.58 16.25 -27.56
N PRO A 180 20.45 17.25 -27.77
CA PRO A 180 20.09 18.62 -27.49
C PRO A 180 18.80 18.92 -28.25
N ALA A 181 17.79 19.39 -27.52
CA ALA A 181 16.51 19.77 -28.11
C ALA A 181 16.81 20.62 -29.36
N PRO A 182 16.17 20.32 -30.51
CA PRO A 182 16.32 21.15 -31.69
C PRO A 182 16.09 22.60 -31.27
N PRO A 183 16.93 23.56 -31.73
CA PRO A 183 16.72 24.95 -31.40
C PRO A 183 15.27 25.29 -31.72
N ALA A 184 14.56 25.84 -30.73
CA ALA A 184 13.16 26.21 -30.86
C ALA A 184 13.01 27.00 -32.17
N LEU A 185 12.30 26.41 -33.14
CA LEU A 185 11.98 27.10 -34.38
C LEU A 185 11.21 28.35 -34.00
N SER A 186 11.87 29.48 -34.25
CA SER A 186 11.31 30.80 -34.02
C SER A 186 10.12 30.98 -34.95
N GLY A 187 8.95 31.19 -34.36
CA GLY A 187 7.84 31.94 -34.95
C GLY A 187 7.26 31.39 -36.25
N GLU A 188 6.37 30.42 -36.15
CA GLU A 188 5.17 30.41 -37.00
C GLU A 188 3.93 30.51 -36.12
N ILE A 189 3.25 31.64 -36.25
CA ILE A 189 1.99 31.95 -35.59
C ILE A 189 0.93 31.06 -36.24
N LEU A 190 0.43 30.06 -35.50
CA LEU A 190 -0.80 29.37 -35.88
C LEU A 190 -1.97 30.37 -35.83
N PRO A 191 -2.84 30.42 -36.86
CA PRO A 191 -4.02 31.27 -36.82
C PRO A 191 -4.98 30.83 -35.70
N PRO A 192 -5.71 31.76 -35.07
CA PRO A 192 -6.60 31.44 -33.96
C PRO A 192 -7.73 30.50 -34.41
N LEU A 193 -7.98 29.47 -33.61
CA LEU A 193 -9.09 28.54 -33.83
C LEU A 193 -10.44 29.28 -33.82
N PRO A 194 -11.43 28.87 -34.65
CA PRO A 194 -12.73 29.53 -34.70
C PRO A 194 -13.50 29.35 -33.39
N ILE A 195 -13.94 30.46 -32.80
CA ILE A 195 -14.86 30.48 -31.67
C ILE A 195 -16.24 30.02 -32.17
N ALA A 196 -16.67 28.84 -31.74
CA ALA A 196 -18.06 28.40 -31.89
C ALA A 196 -18.97 29.17 -30.89
N ARG A 197 -20.15 29.53 -31.38
CA ARG A 197 -21.16 30.44 -30.79
C ARG A 197 -21.88 29.87 -29.54
N PRO A 198 -22.66 30.72 -28.82
CA PRO A 198 -23.16 30.45 -27.48
C PRO A 198 -24.63 29.99 -27.48
N ASP A 199 -24.88 28.76 -27.02
CA ASP A 199 -26.16 28.34 -26.47
C ASP A 199 -25.96 27.10 -25.60
N LEU A 200 -26.36 27.22 -24.33
CA LEU A 200 -26.71 26.20 -23.32
C LEU A 200 -26.52 26.81 -21.92
N ALA A 201 -27.21 27.93 -21.68
CA ALA A 201 -27.54 28.34 -20.34
C ALA A 201 -28.63 27.40 -19.82
N GLY A 202 -28.33 26.67 -18.75
CA GLY A 202 -29.34 25.98 -17.93
C GLY A 202 -29.43 24.48 -18.13
N ARG A 203 -28.43 23.71 -17.65
CA ARG A 203 -28.63 22.32 -17.19
C ARG A 203 -27.55 21.72 -16.25
N PRO A 204 -27.13 22.35 -15.13
CA PRO A 204 -26.34 21.65 -14.11
C PRO A 204 -27.18 21.02 -12.97
N VAL A 205 -28.44 21.44 -12.78
CA VAL A 205 -29.23 21.02 -11.59
C VAL A 205 -29.93 19.67 -11.80
N GLU A 206 -30.39 19.39 -13.03
CA GLU A 206 -31.17 18.18 -13.34
C GLU A 206 -30.31 16.90 -13.28
N ILE A 207 -29.00 17.01 -13.56
CA ILE A 207 -28.04 15.90 -13.46
C ILE A 207 -27.67 15.64 -11.98
N ALA A 208 -27.49 16.70 -11.19
CA ALA A 208 -27.20 16.58 -9.76
C ALA A 208 -28.39 15.97 -9.00
N GLU A 209 -29.62 16.36 -9.31
CA GLU A 209 -30.82 15.75 -8.71
C GLU A 209 -31.00 14.28 -9.11
N LYS A 210 -30.61 13.90 -10.33
CA LYS A 210 -30.68 12.50 -10.78
C LYS A 210 -29.65 11.61 -10.07
N ILE A 211 -28.43 12.11 -9.89
CA ILE A 211 -27.36 11.41 -9.14
C ILE A 211 -27.78 11.25 -7.67
N LEU A 212 -28.35 12.29 -7.05
CA LEU A 212 -28.84 12.21 -5.67
C LEU A 212 -30.04 11.27 -5.52
N LYS A 213 -30.93 11.18 -6.52
CA LYS A 213 -32.04 10.22 -6.53
C LYS A 213 -31.58 8.77 -6.74
N GLU A 214 -30.57 8.55 -7.56
CA GLU A 214 -30.03 7.21 -7.83
C GLU A 214 -29.14 6.69 -6.69
N GLU A 215 -28.38 7.55 -6.01
CA GLU A 215 -27.61 7.19 -4.81
C GLU A 215 -28.48 6.98 -3.56
N GLY A 216 -29.63 7.66 -3.46
CA GLY A 216 -30.60 7.46 -2.38
C GLY A 216 -31.36 6.12 -2.42
N SER A 217 -31.21 5.34 -3.50
CA SER A 217 -31.94 4.08 -3.71
C SER A 217 -31.09 2.81 -3.54
N ARG A 218 -29.83 2.89 -3.09
CA ARG A 218 -29.08 1.70 -2.65
C ARG A 218 -29.42 1.37 -1.21
N THR A 219 -30.22 0.33 -1.06
CA THR A 219 -30.68 -0.34 0.16
C THR A 219 -29.64 -0.30 1.30
N ILE A 220 -29.82 0.62 2.25
CA ILE A 220 -29.19 0.54 3.57
C ILE A 220 -29.76 -0.69 4.26
N GLN A 221 -28.93 -1.70 4.48
CA GLN A 221 -29.30 -2.87 5.27
C GLN A 221 -29.64 -2.39 6.69
N LYS A 222 -30.75 -2.89 7.28
CA LYS A 222 -31.27 -2.45 8.59
C LYS A 222 -30.25 -2.51 9.75
N SER A 223 -29.13 -3.22 9.59
CA SER A 223 -28.00 -3.26 10.53
C SER A 223 -27.25 -1.93 10.63
N ASP A 224 -27.09 -1.20 9.53
CA ASP A 224 -26.10 -0.11 9.44
C ASP A 224 -26.66 1.19 10.01
N ALA A 225 -27.95 1.44 9.82
CA ALA A 225 -28.65 2.56 10.46
C ALA A 225 -28.77 2.38 11.98
N LEU A 226 -28.84 1.13 12.47
CA LEU A 226 -28.90 0.80 13.89
C LEU A 226 -27.52 0.97 14.55
N ILE A 227 -26.45 0.57 13.85
CA ILE A 227 -25.06 0.78 14.28
C ILE A 227 -24.73 2.28 14.30
N ALA A 228 -25.07 3.03 13.25
CA ALA A 228 -24.85 4.48 13.21
C ALA A 228 -25.63 5.24 14.29
N LYS A 229 -26.90 4.87 14.54
CA LYS A 229 -27.69 5.45 15.66
C LYS A 229 -27.11 5.12 17.03
N THR A 230 -26.57 3.92 17.23
CA THR A 230 -25.99 3.49 18.50
C THR A 230 -24.64 4.15 18.77
N ILE A 231 -23.83 4.35 17.73
CA ILE A 231 -22.58 5.10 17.80
C ILE A 231 -22.86 6.58 18.07
N TRP A 232 -23.80 7.18 17.34
CA TRP A 232 -24.17 8.58 17.52
C TRP A 232 -24.80 8.84 18.89
N SER A 233 -25.66 7.94 19.42
CA SER A 233 -26.24 8.12 20.75
C SER A 233 -25.19 8.03 21.86
N ARG A 234 -24.19 7.14 21.73
CA ARG A 234 -23.08 7.04 22.69
C ARG A 234 -22.13 8.24 22.63
N VAL A 235 -21.89 8.80 21.45
CA VAL A 235 -21.15 10.06 21.29
C VAL A 235 -21.90 11.21 21.98
N LEU A 236 -23.23 11.29 21.80
CA LEU A 236 -24.06 12.28 22.48
C LEU A 236 -24.08 12.09 24.01
N GLN A 237 -24.13 10.85 24.49
CA GLN A 237 -24.19 10.54 25.91
C GLN A 237 -22.87 10.85 26.63
N VAL A 238 -21.74 10.66 25.95
CA VAL A 238 -20.41 11.09 26.43
C VAL A 238 -20.26 12.61 26.41
N ALA A 239 -20.80 13.28 25.38
CA ALA A 239 -20.82 14.74 25.30
C ALA A 239 -21.72 15.40 26.38
N GLN A 240 -22.81 14.73 26.76
CA GLN A 240 -23.73 15.20 27.81
C GLN A 240 -23.27 14.84 29.23
N GLY A 241 -22.52 13.75 29.41
CA GLY A 241 -22.02 13.32 30.73
C GLY A 241 -20.69 13.95 31.16
N GLY A 242 -19.96 14.57 30.23
CA GLY A 242 -18.61 15.07 30.47
C GLY A 242 -18.49 16.58 30.52
N GLY A 243 -19.29 17.29 31.33
CA GLY A 243 -19.05 18.68 31.76
C GLY A 243 -18.79 19.77 30.70
N LEU A 244 -18.84 19.45 29.40
CA LEU A 244 -18.41 20.34 28.31
C LEU A 244 -19.46 21.42 28.00
N LEU A 245 -20.73 21.17 28.37
CA LEU A 245 -21.80 22.16 28.29
C LEU A 245 -21.68 23.28 29.34
N GLY A 246 -20.88 23.09 30.40
CA GLY A 246 -20.63 24.10 31.43
C GLY A 246 -19.62 25.18 31.06
N LEU A 247 -18.90 25.02 29.94
CA LEU A 247 -17.85 25.95 29.50
C LEU A 247 -18.26 26.81 28.28
N LEU A 248 -19.46 26.59 27.73
CA LEU A 248 -19.97 27.36 26.60
C LEU A 248 -20.05 28.88 26.81
N PRO A 249 -20.31 29.44 28.02
CA PRO A 249 -20.31 30.89 28.19
C PRO A 249 -18.90 31.52 28.13
N PHE A 250 -17.82 30.74 28.11
CA PHE A 250 -16.44 31.25 28.05
C PHE A 250 -15.81 31.15 26.65
N ALA A 251 -16.46 30.43 25.72
CA ALA A 251 -15.92 30.20 24.38
C ALA A 251 -16.12 31.38 23.41
N GLN A 252 -17.01 32.32 23.73
CA GLN A 252 -17.30 33.49 22.87
C GLN A 252 -16.36 34.68 23.10
N SER A 253 -15.49 34.64 24.12
CA SER A 253 -14.52 35.70 24.42
C SER A 253 -13.07 35.37 24.04
N LEU A 254 -12.84 34.22 23.38
CA LEU A 254 -11.49 33.81 22.99
C LEU A 254 -11.11 34.37 21.60
N PRO A 255 -9.86 34.79 21.40
CA PRO A 255 -9.37 35.17 20.08
C PRO A 255 -9.55 34.04 19.05
N PRO A 256 -9.87 34.34 17.78
CA PRO A 256 -10.12 33.32 16.74
C PRO A 256 -9.00 32.29 16.58
N TRP A 257 -7.74 32.69 16.81
CA TRP A 257 -6.59 31.80 16.74
C TRP A 257 -6.59 30.74 17.85
N LEU A 258 -7.09 31.07 19.05
CA LEU A 258 -7.16 30.13 20.17
C LEU A 258 -8.32 29.15 20.00
N TYR A 259 -9.41 29.59 19.36
CA TYR A 259 -10.51 28.72 18.96
C TYR A 259 -10.07 27.70 17.89
N ALA A 260 -9.34 28.15 16.86
CA ALA A 260 -8.75 27.28 15.86
C ALA A 260 -7.73 26.29 16.45
N PHE A 261 -6.92 26.75 17.42
CA PHE A 261 -5.98 25.90 18.16
C PHE A 261 -6.70 24.82 18.99
N ALA A 262 -7.79 25.19 19.69
CA ALA A 262 -8.61 24.26 20.46
C ALA A 262 -9.29 23.21 19.55
N LEU A 263 -9.82 23.63 18.40
CA LEU A 263 -10.37 22.70 17.39
C LEU A 263 -9.29 21.76 16.83
N GLY A 264 -8.07 22.26 16.63
CA GLY A 264 -6.93 21.45 16.23
C GLY A 264 -6.59 20.37 17.26
N LEU A 265 -6.60 20.71 18.56
CA LEU A 265 -6.37 19.74 19.64
C LEU A 265 -7.49 18.69 19.73
N VAL A 266 -8.75 19.11 19.56
CA VAL A 266 -9.89 18.17 19.51
C VAL A 266 -9.77 17.23 18.31
N PHE A 267 -9.40 17.74 17.13
CA PHE A 267 -9.17 16.93 15.94
C PHE A 267 -8.04 15.91 16.17
N ILE A 268 -6.91 16.34 16.75
CA ILE A 268 -5.80 15.45 17.11
C ILE A 268 -6.26 14.37 18.10
N ALA A 269 -7.03 14.73 19.13
CA ALA A 269 -7.57 13.77 20.10
C ALA A 269 -8.51 12.75 19.44
N VAL A 270 -9.36 13.17 18.50
CA VAL A 270 -10.23 12.28 17.72
C VAL A 270 -9.43 11.33 16.82
N VAL A 271 -8.38 11.83 16.16
CA VAL A 271 -7.49 11.00 15.31
C VAL A 271 -6.72 9.99 16.17
N LEU A 272 -6.17 10.41 17.32
CA LEU A 272 -5.47 9.51 18.23
C LEU A 272 -6.40 8.45 18.81
N PHE A 273 -7.61 8.83 19.20
CA PHE A 273 -8.64 7.88 19.65
C PHE A 273 -9.01 6.89 18.54
N TRP A 274 -9.16 7.35 17.29
CA TRP A 274 -9.45 6.47 16.16
C TRP A 274 -8.31 5.48 15.87
N LEU A 275 -7.06 5.93 15.95
CA LEU A 275 -5.89 5.06 15.79
C LEU A 275 -5.78 4.02 16.90
N ASP A 276 -6.07 4.39 18.14
CA ASP A 276 -6.05 3.48 19.29
C ASP A 276 -7.21 2.47 19.22
N TRP A 277 -8.42 2.94 18.88
CA TRP A 277 -9.58 2.09 18.63
C TRP A 277 -9.32 1.09 17.51
N ARG A 278 -8.68 1.50 16.41
CA ARG A 278 -8.30 0.63 15.30
C ARG A 278 -7.33 -0.46 15.74
N LYS A 279 -6.28 -0.11 16.49
CA LYS A 279 -5.34 -1.09 17.06
C LYS A 279 -6.03 -2.08 18.00
N ALA A 280 -6.97 -1.61 18.83
CA ALA A 280 -7.72 -2.46 19.75
C ALA A 280 -8.71 -3.39 19.02
N HIS A 281 -9.31 -2.94 17.92
CA HIS A 281 -10.17 -3.76 17.06
C HIS A 281 -9.37 -4.79 16.26
N ASP A 282 -8.22 -4.43 15.70
CA ASP A 282 -7.32 -5.36 15.01
C ASP A 282 -6.83 -6.44 15.99
N ALA A 283 -6.50 -6.07 17.23
CA ALA A 283 -6.11 -7.01 18.29
C ALA A 283 -7.27 -7.95 18.71
N LYS A 284 -8.51 -7.46 18.76
CA LYS A 284 -9.70 -8.29 19.01
C LYS A 284 -10.01 -9.22 17.84
N ALA A 285 -9.87 -8.77 16.59
CA ALA A 285 -10.05 -9.60 15.41
C ALA A 285 -9.04 -10.76 15.36
N ILE A 286 -7.77 -10.49 15.71
CA ILE A 286 -6.72 -11.52 15.85
C ILE A 286 -7.03 -12.51 16.98
N LYS A 287 -7.65 -12.04 18.08
CA LYS A 287 -7.99 -12.90 19.22
C LYS A 287 -9.23 -13.77 18.96
N ILE A 288 -10.21 -13.26 18.21
CA ILE A 288 -11.39 -14.02 17.78
C ILE A 288 -10.98 -15.12 16.80
N ALA A 289 -10.15 -14.82 15.81
CA ALA A 289 -9.63 -15.81 14.88
C ALA A 289 -8.90 -16.98 15.59
N ARG A 290 -8.09 -16.67 16.63
CA ARG A 290 -7.42 -17.71 17.45
C ARG A 290 -8.36 -18.56 18.32
N VAL A 291 -9.52 -18.04 18.69
CA VAL A 291 -10.52 -18.79 19.47
C VAL A 291 -11.31 -19.70 18.54
N ASP A 292 -11.62 -19.25 17.32
CA ASP A 292 -12.31 -20.06 16.32
C ASP A 292 -11.46 -21.26 15.87
N ASP A 293 -10.14 -21.06 15.68
CA ASP A 293 -9.19 -22.15 15.38
C ASP A 293 -9.13 -23.21 16.49
N ALA A 294 -9.24 -22.79 17.75
CA ALA A 294 -9.25 -23.68 18.92
C ALA A 294 -10.58 -24.46 19.07
N VAL A 295 -11.68 -23.92 18.54
CA VAL A 295 -12.99 -24.58 18.54
C VAL A 295 -13.14 -25.56 17.36
N THR A 296 -12.54 -25.27 16.20
CA THR A 296 -12.56 -26.17 15.03
C THR A 296 -11.53 -27.31 15.11
N GLY A 297 -10.46 -27.17 15.90
CA GLY A 297 -9.42 -28.19 16.07
C GLY A 297 -9.82 -29.43 16.89
N ASN A 298 -11.00 -29.45 17.51
CA ASN A 298 -11.42 -30.53 18.43
C ASN A 298 -12.42 -31.54 17.82
N VAL A 299 -12.65 -31.51 16.50
CA VAL A 299 -13.63 -32.41 15.82
C VAL A 299 -12.96 -33.57 15.07
N ALA A 300 -11.62 -33.68 15.06
CA ALA A 300 -10.91 -34.68 14.26
C ALA A 300 -10.31 -35.87 15.05
N THR A 301 -10.79 -36.17 16.26
CA THR A 301 -10.43 -37.40 16.98
C THR A 301 -11.65 -38.05 17.63
N GLY A 302 -12.37 -38.88 16.88
CA GLY A 302 -13.46 -39.65 17.46
C GLY A 302 -14.22 -40.51 16.47
N GLY A 303 -13.83 -41.79 16.37
CA GLY A 303 -14.73 -42.86 15.95
C GLY A 303 -14.35 -43.57 14.65
N LEU A 304 -13.65 -44.70 14.78
CA LEU A 304 -14.11 -45.99 14.25
C LEU A 304 -13.21 -47.10 14.81
N ALA A 305 -13.75 -47.82 15.80
CA ALA A 305 -13.18 -49.05 16.32
C ALA A 305 -14.12 -50.23 16.00
N ARG A 306 -13.49 -51.38 15.65
CA ARG A 306 -14.00 -52.77 15.65
C ARG A 306 -14.95 -53.17 14.49
N ALA A 307 -14.87 -54.36 13.87
CA ALA A 307 -14.33 -55.67 14.29
C ALA A 307 -14.12 -56.65 13.09
N VAL A 308 -13.52 -57.81 13.40
CA VAL A 308 -13.52 -59.12 12.69
C VAL A 308 -12.54 -59.25 11.51
N GLY A 309 -11.65 -60.24 11.39
CA GLY A 309 -11.36 -61.41 12.20
C GLY A 309 -10.19 -62.24 11.59
N GLN A 310 -9.59 -63.07 12.45
CA GLN A 310 -8.92 -64.36 12.23
C GLN A 310 -8.39 -64.78 10.84
N GLY A 311 -7.17 -65.32 10.80
CA GLY A 311 -6.86 -66.44 9.90
C GLY A 311 -5.43 -66.57 9.36
N ALA A 312 -4.63 -67.40 10.04
CA ALA A 312 -3.68 -68.40 9.52
C ALA A 312 -2.48 -68.01 8.61
N SER A 313 -1.33 -68.52 9.10
CA SER A 313 -0.10 -68.97 8.41
C SER A 313 0.95 -67.94 8.01
#